data_AF-A0A7S4VAW5-F1
#
_entry.id   AF-A0A7S4VAW5-F1
#
_cell.length_a   1.000
_cell.length_b   1.000
_cell.length_c   1.000
_cell.angle_alpha   90.00
_cell.angle_beta   90.00
_cell.angle_gamma   90.00
#
_symmetry.space_group_name_H-M   'P 1'
#
loop_
_entity.id
_entity.type
_entity.pdbx_description
1 polymer ?
#
loop_
_entity_poly.entity_id
_entity_poly.type
_entity_poly.pdbx_seq_one_letter_code
_entity_poly.pdbx_strand_id
1 'polypeptide(L)'
;ADAPLLRRLASYAAQLAQSISTERPGLLFAAGIRVRTGCAQQLHGHLLSMDLAAPHTGDLTRQHFEDFTGGPKRFLPLQRAADVLTAGSALPSAPPDARSSSLACHRCGQCFGDLMDHLAQHLTRCDAWPSVAAAKAGLEDAGDKGILDTATQQLLEDCAGREVALLEEMGFGSCGRDALRAALAAE
;
A
#
# COMPACT_ATOMS: atom_id res chain seq x y z
N ALA A 1 -18.74 5.23 -8.76
CA ALA A 1 -18.16 6.57 -9.00
C ALA A 1 -16.73 6.69 -8.48
N ASP A 2 -16.36 5.92 -7.45
CA ASP A 2 -15.12 6.14 -6.70
C ASP A 2 -13.87 5.44 -7.28
N ALA A 3 -14.03 4.51 -8.23
CA ALA A 3 -12.91 3.77 -8.81
C ALA A 3 -11.84 4.69 -9.45
N PRO A 4 -12.17 5.70 -10.29
CA PRO A 4 -11.16 6.61 -10.83
C PRO A 4 -10.46 7.44 -9.75
N LEU A 5 -11.17 7.80 -8.67
CA LEU A 5 -10.56 8.50 -7.53
C LEU A 5 -9.52 7.61 -6.84
N LEU A 6 -9.84 6.34 -6.60
CA LEU A 6 -8.90 5.39 -5.99
C LEU A 6 -7.68 5.13 -6.85
N ARG A 7 -7.81 5.08 -8.19
CA ARG A 7 -6.66 4.97 -9.09
C ARG A 7 -5.75 6.19 -8.97
N ARG A 8 -6.31 7.40 -8.98
CA ARG A 8 -5.53 8.63 -8.78
C ARG A 8 -4.79 8.65 -7.45
N LEU A 9 -5.46 8.23 -6.37
CA LEU A 9 -4.84 8.10 -5.06
C LEU A 9 -3.72 7.04 -5.07
N ALA A 10 -3.90 5.91 -5.76
CA ALA A 10 -2.88 4.88 -5.91
C ALA A 10 -1.64 5.43 -6.63
N SER A 11 -1.83 6.08 -7.78
CA SER A 11 -0.74 6.65 -8.57
C SER A 11 -0.01 7.75 -7.79
N TYR A 12 -0.74 8.64 -7.09
CA TYR A 12 -0.15 9.66 -6.22
C TYR A 12 0.66 9.05 -5.06
N ALA A 13 0.09 8.05 -4.38
CA ALA A 13 0.77 7.39 -3.27
C ALA A 13 2.02 6.62 -3.72
N ALA A 14 2.01 6.04 -4.92
CA ALA A 14 3.17 5.37 -5.51
C ALA A 14 4.31 6.37 -5.80
N GLN A 15 3.98 7.55 -6.33
CA GLN A 15 4.98 8.60 -6.52
C GLN A 15 5.52 9.14 -5.20
N LEU A 16 4.64 9.42 -4.24
CA LEU A 16 5.08 9.87 -2.92
C LEU A 16 5.98 8.83 -2.24
N ALA A 17 5.64 7.55 -2.34
CA ALA A 17 6.50 6.45 -1.88
C ALA A 17 7.88 6.47 -2.57
N GLN A 18 7.92 6.69 -3.89
CA GLN A 18 9.16 6.77 -4.66
C GLN A 18 10.03 7.95 -4.21
N SER A 19 9.44 9.14 -4.05
CA SER A 19 10.15 10.34 -3.57
C SER A 19 10.72 10.12 -2.17
N ILE A 20 9.93 9.59 -1.24
CA ILE A 20 10.40 9.29 0.12
C ILE A 20 11.49 8.20 0.11
N SER A 21 11.38 7.19 -0.76
CA SER A 21 12.38 6.12 -0.86
C SER A 21 13.71 6.62 -1.42
N THR A 22 13.69 7.67 -2.26
CA THR A 22 14.90 8.36 -2.75
C THR A 22 15.62 9.05 -1.60
N GLU A 23 14.88 9.74 -0.72
CA GLU A 23 15.44 10.42 0.46
C GLU A 23 15.81 9.45 1.59
N ARG A 24 15.11 8.33 1.69
CA ARG A 24 15.29 7.30 2.73
C ARG A 24 15.45 5.91 2.09
N PRO A 25 16.64 5.61 1.53
CA PRO A 25 16.91 4.32 0.92
C PRO A 25 16.69 3.18 1.91
N GLY A 26 16.06 2.11 1.46
CA GLY A 26 15.80 0.92 2.27
C GLY A 26 14.44 0.85 2.94
N LEU A 27 13.66 1.94 2.95
CA LEU A 27 12.27 1.89 3.37
C LEU A 27 11.37 1.39 2.22
N LEU A 28 10.40 0.57 2.59
CA LEU A 28 9.32 0.16 1.70
C LEU A 28 8.02 0.77 2.16
N PHE A 29 7.17 1.10 1.21
CA PHE A 29 5.87 1.68 1.47
C PHE A 29 4.75 0.85 0.87
N ALA A 30 3.62 0.81 1.56
CA ALA A 30 2.38 0.28 1.01
C ALA A 30 1.28 1.34 1.06
N ALA A 31 0.46 1.36 0.01
CA ALA A 31 -0.67 2.26 -0.11
C ALA A 31 -1.99 1.48 -0.19
N GLY A 32 -2.95 1.79 0.68
CA GLY A 32 -4.18 1.02 0.81
C GLY A 32 -5.21 1.64 1.72
N ILE A 33 -6.37 1.01 1.79
CA ILE A 33 -7.47 1.39 2.70
C ILE A 33 -7.61 0.33 3.79
N ARG A 34 -7.89 0.78 5.02
CA ARG A 34 -8.29 -0.14 6.10
C ARG A 34 -9.69 -0.66 5.83
N VAL A 35 -9.82 -1.97 5.77
CA VAL A 35 -11.10 -2.66 5.70
C VAL A 35 -11.63 -2.77 7.13
N ARG A 36 -12.70 -2.04 7.44
CA ARG A 36 -13.33 -2.03 8.77
C ARG A 36 -14.82 -2.29 8.67
N THR A 37 -15.38 -2.88 9.72
CA THR A 37 -16.82 -2.90 9.96
C THR A 37 -17.23 -1.61 10.66
N GLY A 38 -18.22 -0.90 10.12
CA GLY A 38 -18.85 0.24 10.77
C GLY A 38 -19.26 1.36 9.82
N CYS A 39 -19.98 2.34 10.35
CA CYS A 39 -20.49 3.50 9.61
C CYS A 39 -19.42 4.58 9.41
N ALA A 40 -18.16 4.19 9.15
CA ALA A 40 -17.13 5.17 8.83
C ALA A 40 -17.61 6.00 7.64
N GLN A 41 -17.87 7.29 7.86
CA GLN A 41 -18.53 8.15 6.87
C GLN A 41 -17.59 8.54 5.73
N GLN A 42 -16.29 8.27 5.85
CA GLN A 42 -15.26 8.73 4.92
C GLN A 42 -14.27 7.61 4.61
N LEU A 43 -13.91 7.50 3.32
CA LEU A 43 -12.88 6.60 2.83
C LEU A 43 -11.50 7.22 3.05
N HIS A 44 -10.61 6.53 3.79
CA HIS A 44 -9.29 7.03 4.14
C HIS A 44 -8.22 6.15 3.48
N GLY A 45 -7.43 6.74 2.58
CA GLY A 45 -6.22 6.13 2.04
C GLY A 45 -5.05 6.27 3.03
N HIS A 46 -4.27 5.20 3.19
CA HIS A 46 -3.05 5.18 3.98
C HIS A 46 -1.87 5.01 3.04
N LEU A 47 -0.80 5.76 3.29
CA LEU A 47 0.56 5.47 2.81
C LEU A 47 1.41 5.22 4.06
N LEU A 48 1.94 4.02 4.21
CA LEU A 48 2.67 3.62 5.41
C LEU A 48 4.01 2.96 5.07
N SER A 49 5.00 3.14 5.92
CA SER A 49 6.24 2.37 5.85
C SER A 49 5.99 0.95 6.35
N MET A 50 6.54 -0.03 5.64
CA MET A 50 6.37 -1.47 5.91
C MET A 50 7.40 -2.01 6.91
N ASP A 51 8.26 -1.17 7.49
CA ASP A 51 9.01 -1.55 8.68
C ASP A 51 8.09 -1.71 9.89
N LEU A 52 6.98 -0.95 9.93
CA LEU A 52 6.03 -0.83 11.03
C LEU A 52 6.73 -0.61 12.39
N ALA A 53 7.89 0.06 12.35
CA ALA A 53 8.69 0.37 13.52
C ALA A 53 8.18 1.67 14.15
N ALA A 54 7.36 1.54 15.18
CA ALA A 54 6.89 2.70 15.93
C ALA A 54 8.06 3.37 16.69
N PRO A 55 8.07 4.71 16.84
CA PRO A 55 9.11 5.44 17.60
C PRO A 55 9.26 4.91 19.03
N HIS A 56 8.14 4.53 19.65
CA HIS A 56 8.09 3.80 20.90
C HIS A 56 7.34 2.49 20.72
N THR A 57 7.89 1.40 21.25
CA THR A 57 7.32 0.06 21.08
C THR A 57 5.89 -0.07 21.63
N GLY A 58 5.55 0.74 22.64
CA GLY A 58 4.21 0.77 23.23
C GLY A 58 3.12 1.40 22.34
N ASP A 59 3.49 2.15 21.30
CA ASP A 59 2.53 2.81 20.40
C ASP A 59 1.93 1.82 19.38
N LEU A 60 2.63 0.71 19.12
CA LEU A 60 2.17 -0.31 18.19
C LEU A 60 1.26 -1.33 18.90
N THR A 61 -0.05 -1.08 18.83
CA THR A 61 -1.04 -2.04 19.34
C THR A 61 -1.20 -3.23 18.39
N ARG A 62 -1.62 -4.38 18.94
CA ARG A 62 -1.98 -5.57 18.16
C ARG A 62 -2.98 -5.27 17.05
N GLN A 63 -4.01 -4.47 17.36
CA GLN A 63 -5.03 -4.08 16.39
C GLN A 63 -4.42 -3.29 15.25
N HIS A 64 -3.57 -2.30 15.53
CA HIS A 64 -2.91 -1.51 14.49
C HIS A 64 -2.01 -2.38 13.62
N PHE A 65 -1.22 -3.27 14.23
CA PHE A 65 -0.38 -4.20 13.49
C PHE A 65 -1.21 -5.09 12.55
N GLU A 66 -2.24 -5.75 13.06
CA GLU A 66 -3.10 -6.65 12.27
C GLU A 66 -3.88 -5.90 11.18
N ASP A 67 -4.27 -4.65 11.42
CA ASP A 67 -5.01 -3.83 10.46
C ASP A 67 -4.20 -3.52 9.21
N PHE A 68 -2.87 -3.54 9.27
CA PHE A 68 -1.98 -3.28 8.12
C PHE A 68 -1.28 -4.54 7.59
N THR A 69 -1.20 -5.62 8.39
CA THR A 69 -0.51 -6.86 8.00
C THR A 69 -1.44 -8.05 7.74
N GLY A 70 -2.72 -7.96 8.12
CA GLY A 70 -3.71 -9.04 7.96
C GLY A 70 -4.21 -9.27 6.53
N GLY A 71 -3.45 -8.79 5.53
CA GLY A 71 -3.75 -8.97 4.11
C GLY A 71 -5.02 -8.25 3.64
N PRO A 72 -5.56 -8.63 2.46
CA PRO A 72 -6.67 -7.94 1.79
C PRO A 72 -7.98 -7.85 2.60
N LYS A 73 -8.14 -8.68 3.64
CA LYS A 73 -9.29 -8.65 4.55
C LYS A 73 -9.25 -7.53 5.57
N ARG A 74 -8.07 -6.94 5.81
CA ARG A 74 -7.83 -5.86 6.79
C ARG A 74 -7.21 -4.62 6.16
N PHE A 75 -6.32 -4.82 5.19
CA PHE A 75 -5.68 -3.77 4.42
C PHE A 75 -5.81 -4.07 2.93
N LEU A 76 -6.61 -3.29 2.21
CA LEU A 76 -6.83 -3.48 0.78
C LEU A 76 -5.98 -2.46 0.00
N PRO A 77 -5.06 -2.91 -0.88
CA PRO A 77 -4.27 -1.99 -1.72
C PRO A 77 -5.16 -1.07 -2.54
N LEU A 78 -4.77 0.21 -2.71
CA LEU A 78 -5.58 1.22 -3.40
C LEU A 78 -5.93 0.81 -4.83
N GLN A 79 -4.95 0.27 -5.57
CA GLN A 79 -5.16 -0.21 -6.94
C GLN A 79 -6.19 -1.34 -6.97
N ARG A 80 -6.05 -2.33 -6.09
CA ARG A 80 -6.99 -3.46 -5.99
C ARG A 80 -8.40 -2.99 -5.61
N ALA A 81 -8.51 -2.00 -4.72
CA ALA A 81 -9.79 -1.40 -4.37
C ALA A 81 -10.45 -0.71 -5.58
N ALA A 82 -9.65 -0.01 -6.40
CA ALA A 82 -10.13 0.58 -7.64
C ALA A 82 -10.60 -0.47 -8.65
N ASP A 83 -9.88 -1.59 -8.77
CA ASP A 83 -10.22 -2.68 -9.69
C ASP A 83 -11.54 -3.34 -9.28
N VAL A 84 -11.73 -3.63 -7.98
CA VAL A 84 -12.98 -4.18 -7.42
C VAL A 84 -14.17 -3.27 -7.73
N LEU A 85 -14.03 -1.95 -7.51
CA LEU A 85 -15.09 -0.99 -7.82
C LEU A 85 -15.34 -0.83 -9.32
N THR A 86 -14.30 -0.97 -10.15
CA THR A 86 -14.41 -0.92 -11.61
C THR A 86 -15.22 -2.11 -12.12
N ALA A 87 -15.02 -3.29 -11.53
CA ALA A 87 -15.80 -4.49 -11.80
C ALA A 87 -17.25 -4.43 -11.26
N GLY A 88 -17.67 -3.31 -10.65
CA GLY A 88 -19.00 -3.16 -10.07
C GLY A 88 -19.22 -3.99 -8.80
N SER A 89 -18.15 -4.53 -8.22
CA SER A 89 -18.20 -5.33 -7.00
C SER A 89 -18.13 -4.44 -5.75
N ALA A 90 -18.76 -4.90 -4.66
CA ALA A 90 -18.62 -4.24 -3.36
C ALA A 90 -17.21 -4.47 -2.80
N LEU A 91 -16.68 -3.46 -2.09
CA LEU A 91 -15.44 -3.63 -1.35
C LEU A 91 -15.63 -4.67 -0.24
N PRO A 92 -14.58 -5.46 0.08
CA PRO A 92 -14.65 -6.41 1.17
C PRO A 92 -15.00 -5.70 2.48
N SER A 93 -15.82 -6.34 3.30
CA SER A 93 -16.06 -5.92 4.68
C SER A 93 -15.25 -6.83 5.60
N ALA A 94 -14.72 -6.26 6.68
CA ALA A 94 -13.94 -7.06 7.62
C ALA A 94 -14.87 -8.10 8.28
N PRO A 95 -14.43 -9.35 8.45
CA PRO A 95 -15.16 -10.26 9.33
C PRO A 95 -15.15 -9.68 10.76
N PRO A 96 -16.23 -9.88 11.55
CA PRO A 96 -16.27 -9.44 12.93
C PRO A 96 -15.09 -10.03 13.71
N ASP A 97 -14.22 -9.15 14.22
CA ASP A 97 -13.12 -9.37 15.19
C ASP A 97 -12.42 -10.74 15.19
N ALA A 98 -12.12 -11.30 14.02
CA ALA A 98 -11.24 -12.46 13.91
C ALA A 98 -9.79 -12.02 14.12
N ARG A 99 -9.40 -11.79 15.38
CA ARG A 99 -7.98 -11.57 15.75
C ARG A 99 -7.19 -12.83 15.48
N SER A 100 -5.95 -12.67 15.03
CA SER A 100 -5.06 -13.82 14.91
C SER A 100 -4.88 -14.46 16.29
N SER A 101 -4.71 -15.78 16.38
CA SER A 101 -4.32 -16.41 17.65
C SER A 101 -2.84 -16.16 17.96
N SER A 102 -2.01 -16.01 16.93
CA SER A 102 -0.57 -15.78 17.03
C SER A 102 -0.12 -14.65 16.11
N LEU A 103 0.76 -13.81 16.65
CA LEU A 103 1.49 -12.77 15.95
C LEU A 103 2.71 -13.36 15.27
N ALA A 104 2.98 -12.87 14.07
CA ALA A 104 4.19 -13.18 13.33
C ALA A 104 4.69 -11.91 12.64
N CYS A 105 6.01 -11.77 12.53
CA CYS A 105 6.61 -10.70 11.76
C CYS A 105 6.23 -10.85 10.28
N HIS A 106 5.64 -9.83 9.69
CA HIS A 106 5.22 -9.86 8.29
C HIS A 106 6.41 -9.85 7.30
N ARG A 107 7.63 -9.59 7.78
CA ARG A 107 8.85 -9.56 6.97
C ARG A 107 9.57 -10.91 6.95
N CYS A 108 9.90 -11.44 8.13
CA CYS A 108 10.68 -12.69 8.26
C CYS A 108 9.84 -13.92 8.64
N GLY A 109 8.57 -13.76 8.99
CA GLY A 109 7.70 -14.85 9.43
C GLY A 109 7.93 -15.36 10.84
N GLN A 110 8.88 -14.78 11.61
CA GLN A 110 9.12 -15.19 12.99
C GLN A 110 7.87 -15.02 13.86
N CYS A 111 7.49 -16.06 14.59
CA CYS A 111 6.32 -16.08 15.47
C CYS A 111 6.63 -15.53 16.86
N PHE A 112 5.66 -14.80 17.43
CA PHE A 112 5.76 -14.17 18.76
C PHE A 112 4.59 -14.56 19.69
N GLY A 113 3.70 -15.47 19.27
CA GLY A 113 2.52 -15.83 20.06
C GLY A 113 1.61 -14.63 20.27
N ASP A 114 1.26 -14.29 21.50
CA ASP A 114 0.46 -13.12 21.85
C ASP A 114 1.29 -11.91 22.33
N LEU A 115 2.62 -12.03 22.35
CA LEU A 115 3.55 -11.05 22.90
C LEU A 115 3.80 -9.89 21.92
N MET A 116 2.89 -8.91 21.89
CA MET A 116 3.00 -7.74 21.01
C MET A 116 4.27 -6.91 21.27
N ASP A 117 4.68 -6.74 22.53
CA ASP A 117 5.89 -5.98 22.87
C ASP A 117 7.16 -6.59 22.26
N HIS A 118 7.25 -7.92 22.25
CA HIS A 118 8.37 -8.64 21.64
C HIS A 118 8.38 -8.47 20.12
N LEU A 119 7.21 -8.53 19.48
CA LEU A 119 7.08 -8.24 18.05
C LEU A 119 7.47 -6.79 17.74
N ALA A 120 7.00 -5.81 18.52
CA ALA A 120 7.33 -4.40 18.31
C ALA A 120 8.83 -4.15 18.44
N GLN A 121 9.49 -4.74 19.44
CA GLN A 121 10.95 -4.69 19.57
C GLN A 121 11.65 -5.34 18.37
N HIS A 122 11.15 -6.50 17.92
CA HIS A 122 11.71 -7.17 16.75
C HIS A 122 11.61 -6.32 15.48
N LEU A 123 10.49 -5.62 15.25
CA LEU A 123 10.31 -4.78 14.06
C LEU A 123 11.32 -3.63 13.98
N THR A 124 11.83 -3.13 15.10
CA THR A 124 12.88 -2.08 15.09
C THR A 124 14.27 -2.60 14.66
N ARG A 125 14.47 -3.92 14.61
CA ARG A 125 15.76 -4.57 14.34
C ARG A 125 15.72 -5.59 13.20
N CYS A 126 14.54 -5.83 12.65
CA CYS A 126 14.36 -6.82 11.61
C CYS A 126 14.83 -6.20 10.29
N ASP A 127 15.91 -6.73 9.74
CA ASP A 127 16.47 -6.29 8.45
C ASP A 127 15.98 -7.17 7.29
N ALA A 128 15.09 -8.13 7.58
CA ALA A 128 14.49 -8.95 6.55
C ALA A 128 13.66 -8.05 5.64
N TRP A 129 13.94 -8.14 4.35
CA TRP A 129 13.06 -7.56 3.34
C TRP A 129 11.74 -8.34 3.36
N PRO A 130 10.58 -7.65 3.26
CA PRO A 130 9.31 -8.33 3.14
C PRO A 130 9.44 -9.39 2.06
N SER A 131 9.26 -10.67 2.42
CA SER A 131 9.29 -11.71 1.42
C SER A 131 8.23 -11.35 0.37
N VAL A 132 8.62 -11.33 -0.90
CA VAL A 132 7.70 -11.06 -2.02
C VAL A 132 6.50 -12.02 -1.98
N ALA A 133 6.61 -13.15 -1.26
CA ALA A 133 5.52 -14.07 -0.95
C ALA A 133 4.35 -13.43 -0.15
N ALA A 134 4.61 -12.51 0.78
CA ALA A 134 3.54 -11.78 1.49
C ALA A 134 2.86 -10.74 0.58
N ALA A 135 3.60 -10.17 -0.38
CA ALA A 135 3.04 -9.33 -1.44
C ALA A 135 2.24 -10.16 -2.47
N LYS A 136 2.65 -11.41 -2.75
CA LYS A 136 1.95 -12.38 -3.61
C LYS A 136 0.70 -13.00 -2.98
N ALA A 137 0.67 -13.20 -1.66
CA ALA A 137 -0.53 -13.68 -0.98
C ALA A 137 -1.73 -12.70 -1.07
N GLY A 138 -1.48 -11.44 -1.47
CA GLY A 138 -2.49 -10.46 -1.87
C GLY A 138 -2.92 -10.53 -3.34
N LEU A 139 -2.41 -11.46 -4.14
CA LEU A 139 -2.67 -11.61 -5.58
C LEU A 139 -3.05 -13.05 -6.00
N GLU A 140 -2.76 -14.06 -5.18
CA GLU A 140 -2.95 -15.47 -5.57
C GLU A 140 -4.38 -16.02 -5.41
N ASP A 141 -5.37 -15.20 -5.03
CA ASP A 141 -6.80 -15.61 -5.03
C ASP A 141 -7.55 -15.19 -6.30
N ALA A 142 -6.84 -14.66 -7.31
CA ALA A 142 -7.35 -14.51 -8.66
C ALA A 142 -6.42 -15.30 -9.59
N GLY A 143 -6.92 -16.40 -10.13
CA GLY A 143 -6.19 -17.27 -11.04
C GLY A 143 -5.86 -16.61 -12.37
N ASP A 144 -4.90 -15.68 -12.37
CA ASP A 144 -4.33 -15.10 -13.58
C ASP A 144 -2.83 -14.92 -13.42
N LYS A 145 -2.08 -15.90 -13.94
CA LYS A 145 -0.61 -15.86 -14.02
C LYS A 145 -0.23 -15.01 -15.24
N GLY A 146 0.27 -13.79 -15.04
CA GLY A 146 1.12 -13.19 -16.09
C GLY A 146 1.22 -11.68 -16.25
N ILE A 147 0.96 -10.83 -15.24
CA ILE A 147 1.01 -9.36 -15.46
C ILE A 147 2.00 -8.61 -14.53
N LEU A 148 2.64 -9.25 -13.55
CA LEU A 148 3.46 -8.51 -12.57
C LEU A 148 4.98 -8.49 -12.80
N ASP A 149 5.54 -9.28 -13.72
CA ASP A 149 6.99 -9.22 -13.99
C ASP A 149 7.38 -7.99 -14.84
N THR A 150 6.44 -7.42 -15.59
CA THR A 150 6.71 -6.28 -16.48
C THR A 150 6.52 -4.93 -15.78
N ALA A 151 5.60 -4.85 -14.80
CA ALA A 151 5.25 -3.60 -14.15
C ALA A 151 6.37 -3.06 -13.25
N THR A 152 7.21 -3.93 -12.66
CA THR A 152 8.28 -3.53 -11.74
C THR A 152 9.59 -3.15 -12.46
N GLN A 153 9.85 -3.70 -13.65
CA GLN A 153 11.04 -3.36 -14.45
C GLN A 153 10.86 -2.13 -15.36
N GLN A 154 9.63 -1.81 -15.79
CA GLN A 154 9.36 -0.59 -16.58
C GLN A 154 9.26 0.71 -15.75
N LEU A 155 9.47 0.65 -14.42
CA LEU A 155 9.50 1.85 -13.57
C LEU A 155 10.81 2.66 -13.67
N LEU A 156 11.85 2.17 -14.36
CA LEU A 156 13.20 2.74 -14.29
C LEU A 156 13.66 3.56 -15.51
N GLU A 157 12.86 3.67 -16.57
CA GLU A 157 13.21 4.50 -17.72
C GLU A 157 12.08 5.51 -18.03
N ASP A 158 12.47 6.79 -18.00
CA ASP A 158 11.72 8.01 -18.33
C ASP A 158 10.85 8.65 -17.22
N CYS A 159 11.50 9.19 -16.16
CA CYS A 159 10.83 9.92 -15.07
C CYS A 159 9.89 11.04 -15.55
N ALA A 160 10.31 11.84 -16.53
CA ALA A 160 9.53 12.97 -17.03
C ALA A 160 8.25 12.53 -17.77
N GLY A 161 8.29 11.41 -18.49
CA GLY A 161 7.11 10.84 -19.15
C GLY A 161 6.08 10.31 -18.14
N ARG A 162 6.56 9.77 -17.01
CA ARG A 162 5.72 9.15 -15.97
C ARG A 162 5.06 10.19 -15.07
N GLU A 163 5.73 11.31 -14.81
CA GLU A 163 5.14 12.43 -14.07
C GLU A 163 4.02 13.11 -14.87
N VAL A 164 4.22 13.34 -16.16
CA VAL A 164 3.16 13.87 -17.05
C VAL A 164 1.97 12.92 -17.12
N ALA A 165 2.23 11.61 -17.28
CA ALA A 165 1.17 10.60 -17.30
C ALA A 165 0.39 10.57 -15.97
N LEU A 166 1.05 10.73 -14.83
CA LEU A 166 0.36 10.87 -13.54
C LEU A 166 -0.52 12.12 -13.53
N LEU A 167 0.01 13.28 -13.92
CA LEU A 167 -0.75 14.52 -13.90
C LEU A 167 -2.00 14.41 -14.79
N GLU A 168 -1.88 13.74 -15.94
CA GLU A 168 -3.01 13.39 -16.79
C GLU A 168 -4.02 12.49 -16.06
N GLU A 169 -3.57 11.41 -15.43
CA GLU A 169 -4.41 10.52 -14.62
C GLU A 169 -5.09 11.24 -13.46
N MET A 170 -4.40 12.21 -12.84
CA MET A 170 -4.90 13.04 -11.75
C MET A 170 -6.01 14.01 -12.19
N GLY A 171 -6.20 14.18 -13.51
CA GLY A 171 -7.24 15.04 -14.10
C GLY A 171 -6.71 16.36 -14.65
N PHE A 172 -5.40 16.55 -14.70
CA PHE A 172 -4.76 17.71 -15.33
C PHE A 172 -4.55 17.53 -16.84
N GLY A 173 -5.06 16.45 -17.43
CA GLY A 173 -4.93 16.19 -18.87
C GLY A 173 -5.55 17.27 -19.76
N SER A 174 -6.53 18.04 -19.26
CA SER A 174 -7.11 19.17 -20.00
C SER A 174 -6.15 20.34 -20.22
N CYS A 175 -5.04 20.40 -19.47
CA CYS A 175 -4.03 21.46 -19.57
C CYS A 175 -3.09 21.25 -20.77
N GLY A 176 -3.04 20.04 -21.33
CA GLY A 176 -2.12 19.65 -22.40
C GLY A 176 -0.73 19.25 -21.87
N ARG A 177 -0.13 18.23 -22.48
CA ARG A 177 1.16 17.64 -22.05
C ARG A 177 2.30 18.65 -21.95
N ASP A 178 2.34 19.61 -22.87
CA ASP A 178 3.41 20.61 -22.90
C ASP A 178 3.32 21.58 -21.72
N ALA A 179 2.12 21.93 -21.27
CA ALA A 179 1.92 22.75 -20.07
C ALA A 179 2.31 21.98 -18.80
N LEU A 180 2.00 20.68 -18.73
CA LEU A 180 2.38 19.83 -17.61
C LEU A 180 3.91 19.66 -17.52
N ARG A 181 4.59 19.45 -18.66
CA ARG A 181 6.06 19.41 -18.72
C ARG A 181 6.68 20.75 -18.30
N ALA A 182 6.12 21.87 -18.76
CA ALA A 182 6.60 23.19 -18.38
C ALA A 182 6.43 23.46 -16.88
N ALA A 183 5.35 22.99 -16.26
CA ALA A 183 5.13 23.10 -14.82
C ALA A 183 6.14 22.26 -14.02
N LEU A 184 6.42 21.03 -14.45
CA LEU A 184 7.41 20.15 -13.81
C LEU A 184 8.85 20.67 -13.95
N ALA A 185 9.18 21.35 -15.05
CA ALA A 185 10.50 21.92 -15.28
C ALA A 185 10.76 23.27 -14.58
N ALA A 186 9.74 23.84 -13.93
CA ALA A 186 9.82 25.13 -13.24
C ALA A 186 10.15 25.01 -11.74
N GLU A 187 10.26 23.79 -11.21
CA GLU A 187 10.77 23.48 -9.85
C GLU A 187 12.29 23.31 -9.83
#